data_AF-A0A969YLR8-F1
#
_entry.id   AF-A0A969YLR8-F1
#
_cell.length_a   1.000
_cell.length_b   1.000
_cell.length_c   1.000
_cell.angle_alpha   90.00
_cell.angle_beta   90.00
_cell.angle_gamma   90.00
#
_symmetry.space_group_name_H-M   'P 1'
#
loop_
_entity.id
_entity.type
_entity.pdbx_description
1 polymer ?
#
loop_
_entity_poly.entity_id
_entity_poly.type
_entity_poly.pdbx_seq_one_letter_code
_entity_poly.pdbx_strand_id
1 'polypeptide(L)'
;ELVLKPERGYSGKGVRVGGVNPDGDDAVALALQEGHYIVQERIPLKMWAEEVPVFDLETGKVELKQVQTDFRCLMGPEGLMGFLGRFGGVPTNVGSGGGVQPLAVLRSDMTVRDGVRRINDAILETPPGDLIEAVELQRDLALEHHFSYLLGPIKICLRPRLLSPAQMDALGNYCAALWLDCLKLEKMWIAGELNGVIQIEEDELQIARMQPWGGSAAIIASDGLFSFGANPE
;
A
#
# COMPACT_ATOMS: atom_id res chain seq x y z
N GLU A 1 -13.13 6.28 -15.19
CA GLU A 1 -13.77 5.64 -14.01
C GLU A 1 -13.30 6.35 -12.75
N LEU A 2 -14.12 6.43 -11.69
CA LEU A 2 -13.85 7.24 -10.49
C LEU A 2 -13.76 6.38 -9.23
N VAL A 3 -13.10 6.91 -8.21
CA VAL A 3 -13.08 6.37 -6.85
C VAL A 3 -13.57 7.44 -5.90
N LEU A 4 -14.58 7.09 -5.10
CA LEU A 4 -15.14 7.93 -4.06
C LEU A 4 -14.63 7.42 -2.71
N LYS A 5 -13.99 8.28 -1.92
CA LYS A 5 -13.39 7.92 -0.63
C LYS A 5 -13.80 8.92 0.44
N PRO A 6 -14.09 8.49 1.68
CA PRO A 6 -14.21 9.42 2.79
C PRO A 6 -12.89 10.19 2.95
N GLU A 7 -12.97 11.49 3.21
CA GLU A 7 -11.82 12.33 3.55
C GLU A 7 -11.10 11.77 4.79
N ARG A 8 -11.88 11.28 5.76
CA ARG A 8 -11.41 10.59 6.97
C ARG A 8 -11.90 9.15 6.97
N GLY A 9 -11.10 8.25 6.40
CA GLY A 9 -11.43 6.82 6.30
C GLY A 9 -10.51 5.92 7.11
N TYR A 10 -11.06 4.83 7.65
CA TYR A 10 -10.28 3.75 8.29
C TYR A 10 -10.52 2.42 7.57
N SER A 11 -9.43 1.71 7.24
CA SER A 11 -9.45 0.35 6.71
C SER A 11 -10.35 0.13 5.47
N GLY A 12 -10.43 1.11 4.58
CA GLY A 12 -11.20 1.01 3.32
C GLY A 12 -12.72 1.14 3.49
N LYS A 13 -13.22 1.39 4.71
CA LYS A 13 -14.65 1.60 4.96
C LYS A 13 -15.14 2.85 4.23
N GLY A 14 -16.29 2.76 3.58
CA GLY A 14 -16.91 3.86 2.82
C GLY A 14 -16.33 4.08 1.43
N VAL A 15 -15.25 3.38 1.03
CA VAL A 15 -14.69 3.52 -0.31
C VAL A 15 -15.63 2.88 -1.35
N ARG A 16 -15.88 3.59 -2.44
CA ARG A 16 -16.59 3.11 -3.63
C ARG A 16 -15.69 3.24 -4.86
N VAL A 17 -15.49 2.16 -5.58
CA VAL A 17 -14.63 2.08 -6.76
C VAL A 17 -15.50 1.80 -7.98
N GLY A 18 -15.53 2.72 -8.95
CA GLY A 18 -16.25 2.52 -10.20
C GLY A 18 -15.78 1.27 -10.92
N GLY A 19 -16.73 0.45 -11.38
CA GLY A 19 -16.47 -0.85 -12.01
C GLY A 19 -16.25 -2.02 -11.03
N VAL A 20 -16.11 -1.76 -9.72
CA VAL A 20 -16.16 -2.77 -8.66
C VAL A 20 -17.48 -2.68 -7.91
N ASN A 21 -17.90 -1.46 -7.57
CA ASN A 21 -19.23 -1.18 -7.05
C ASN A 21 -20.16 -0.88 -8.24
N PRO A 22 -21.27 -1.62 -8.40
CA PRO A 22 -22.09 -1.55 -9.61
C PRO A 22 -23.00 -0.33 -9.69
N ASP A 23 -23.35 0.26 -8.54
CA ASP A 23 -24.29 1.38 -8.47
C ASP A 23 -23.56 2.70 -8.16
N GLY A 24 -23.53 3.58 -9.15
CA GLY A 24 -22.94 4.90 -9.03
C GLY A 24 -23.85 5.90 -8.32
N ASP A 25 -25.18 5.77 -8.47
CA ASP A 25 -26.14 6.69 -7.87
C ASP A 25 -26.20 6.48 -6.36
N ASP A 26 -26.14 5.22 -5.91
CA ASP A 26 -26.08 4.86 -4.49
C ASP A 26 -24.78 5.37 -3.84
N ALA A 27 -23.66 5.36 -4.60
CA ALA A 27 -22.40 5.93 -4.15
C ALA A 27 -22.48 7.47 -4.01
N VAL A 28 -23.13 8.16 -4.94
CA VAL A 28 -23.36 9.61 -4.86
C VAL A 28 -24.30 9.95 -3.71
N ALA A 29 -25.40 9.21 -3.55
CA ALA A 29 -26.34 9.41 -2.46
C ALA A 29 -25.67 9.25 -1.09
N LEU A 30 -24.83 8.22 -0.92
CA LEU A 30 -24.02 8.03 0.28
C LEU A 30 -23.12 9.24 0.56
N ALA A 31 -22.39 9.73 -0.45
CA ALA A 31 -21.51 10.87 -0.28
C ALA A 31 -22.25 12.17 0.06
N LEU A 32 -23.43 12.39 -0.53
CA LEU A 32 -24.28 13.55 -0.24
C LEU A 32 -24.89 13.46 1.17
N GLN A 33 -25.24 12.26 1.62
CA GLN A 33 -25.82 12.04 2.94
C GLN A 33 -24.78 12.19 4.06
N GLU A 34 -23.63 11.55 3.91
CA GLU A 34 -22.60 11.50 4.96
C GLU A 34 -21.67 12.73 4.92
N GLY A 35 -21.55 13.39 3.76
CA GLY A 35 -20.62 14.51 3.57
C GLY A 35 -19.15 14.09 3.63
N HIS A 36 -18.22 15.03 3.40
CA HIS A 36 -16.77 14.82 3.57
C HIS A 36 -16.20 13.67 2.71
N TYR A 37 -16.59 13.60 1.44
CA TYR A 37 -16.02 12.67 0.47
C TYR A 37 -15.16 13.38 -0.56
N ILE A 38 -14.09 12.72 -0.97
CA ILE A 38 -13.26 13.11 -2.10
C ILE A 38 -13.50 12.18 -3.30
N VAL A 39 -13.39 12.77 -4.49
CA VAL A 39 -13.45 12.05 -5.77
C VAL A 39 -12.06 12.03 -6.38
N GLN A 40 -11.61 10.84 -6.75
CA GLN A 40 -10.32 10.61 -7.41
C GLN A 40 -10.53 9.86 -8.72
N GLU A 41 -9.72 10.17 -9.73
CA GLU A 41 -9.65 9.32 -10.92
C GLU A 41 -9.16 7.91 -10.55
N ARG A 42 -9.84 6.88 -11.06
CA ARG A 42 -9.40 5.50 -10.87
C ARG A 42 -8.16 5.25 -11.72
N ILE A 43 -7.07 4.87 -11.08
CA ILE A 43 -5.87 4.39 -11.76
C ILE A 43 -6.14 2.97 -12.30
N PRO A 44 -6.01 2.71 -13.62
CA PRO A 44 -6.18 1.38 -14.21
C PRO A 44 -5.35 0.30 -13.50
N LEU A 45 -6.00 -0.80 -13.05
CA LEU A 45 -5.38 -1.86 -12.24
C LEU A 45 -4.07 -2.38 -12.84
N LYS A 46 -4.01 -2.55 -14.16
CA LYS A 46 -2.82 -3.02 -14.87
C LYS A 46 -1.57 -2.17 -14.68
N MET A 47 -1.70 -0.91 -14.24
CA MET A 47 -0.53 -0.04 -14.02
C MET A 47 0.13 -0.26 -12.65
N TRP A 48 -0.52 -1.01 -11.75
CA TRP A 48 -0.11 -1.13 -10.34
C TRP A 48 -0.53 -2.47 -9.71
N ALA A 49 -0.83 -3.44 -10.57
CA ALA A 49 -0.96 -4.84 -10.21
C ALA A 49 0.32 -5.60 -10.55
N GLU A 50 0.49 -6.75 -9.94
CA GLU A 50 1.54 -7.72 -10.30
C GLU A 50 0.93 -9.12 -10.30
N GLU A 51 1.47 -10.02 -11.12
CA GLU A 51 1.13 -11.44 -11.06
C GLU A 51 2.06 -12.13 -10.06
N VAL A 52 1.46 -12.76 -9.04
CA VAL A 52 2.21 -13.42 -7.97
C VAL A 52 1.76 -14.86 -7.80
N PRO A 53 2.68 -15.79 -7.50
CA PRO A 53 2.32 -17.15 -7.13
C PRO A 53 1.61 -17.15 -5.78
N VAL A 54 0.45 -17.81 -5.74
CA VAL A 54 -0.35 -18.03 -4.55
C VAL A 54 -0.56 -19.53 -4.39
N PHE A 55 -0.31 -20.03 -3.19
CA PHE A 55 -0.66 -21.40 -2.83
C PHE A 55 -2.12 -21.47 -2.41
N ASP A 56 -2.90 -22.29 -3.09
CA ASP A 56 -4.29 -22.56 -2.78
C ASP A 56 -4.38 -23.79 -1.87
N LEU A 57 -4.78 -23.57 -0.61
CA LEU A 57 -4.86 -24.61 0.41
C LEU A 57 -5.97 -25.64 0.14
N GLU A 58 -7.01 -25.26 -0.61
CA GLU A 58 -8.14 -26.16 -0.91
C GLU A 58 -7.78 -27.14 -2.02
N THR A 59 -7.09 -26.66 -3.05
CA THR A 59 -6.72 -27.45 -4.22
C THR A 59 -5.33 -28.06 -4.11
N GLY A 60 -4.50 -27.58 -3.17
CA GLY A 60 -3.10 -28.00 -3.00
C GLY A 60 -2.20 -27.60 -4.17
N LYS A 61 -2.56 -26.54 -4.91
CA LYS A 61 -1.86 -26.10 -6.11
C LYS A 61 -1.33 -24.68 -5.95
N VAL A 62 -0.26 -24.39 -6.68
CA VAL A 62 0.25 -23.03 -6.86
C VAL A 62 -0.26 -22.47 -8.18
N GLU A 63 -0.76 -21.24 -8.16
CA GLU A 63 -1.25 -20.54 -9.35
C GLU A 63 -0.82 -19.07 -9.34
N LEU A 64 -0.70 -18.48 -10.53
CA LEU A 64 -0.48 -17.05 -10.66
C LEU A 64 -1.79 -16.30 -10.48
N LYS A 65 -1.81 -15.35 -9.56
CA LYS A 65 -2.92 -14.41 -9.38
C LYS A 65 -2.44 -13.00 -9.63
N GLN A 66 -3.20 -12.26 -10.44
CA GLN A 66 -3.06 -10.82 -10.53
C GLN A 66 -3.59 -10.20 -9.24
N VAL A 67 -2.72 -9.49 -8.52
CA VAL A 67 -3.06 -8.81 -7.27
C VAL A 67 -2.76 -7.32 -7.39
N GLN A 68 -3.56 -6.51 -6.71
CA GLN A 68 -3.26 -5.10 -6.51
C GLN A 68 -2.05 -5.00 -5.58
N THR A 69 -1.12 -4.09 -5.90
CA THR A 69 0.02 -3.80 -5.05
C THR A 69 -0.02 -2.36 -4.57
N ASP A 70 0.48 -2.14 -3.36
CA ASP A 70 0.53 -0.86 -2.71
C ASP A 70 1.85 -0.77 -1.95
N PHE A 71 2.47 0.40 -1.91
CA PHE A 71 3.77 0.60 -1.30
C PHE A 71 3.71 1.80 -0.37
N ARG A 72 4.07 1.57 0.89
CA ARG A 72 4.14 2.60 1.91
C ARG A 72 5.59 2.97 2.15
N CYS A 73 5.93 4.24 1.96
CA CYS A 73 7.23 4.77 2.35
C CYS A 73 7.15 5.34 3.77
N LEU A 74 8.17 5.06 4.59
CA LEU A 74 8.36 5.65 5.91
C LEU A 74 9.52 6.65 5.82
N MET A 75 9.27 7.89 6.19
CA MET A 75 10.26 8.96 6.09
C MET A 75 10.27 9.84 7.32
N GLY A 76 11.42 10.47 7.56
CA GLY A 76 11.60 11.48 8.59
C GLY A 76 12.49 12.62 8.09
N PRO A 77 13.00 13.47 8.99
CA PRO A 77 13.83 14.63 8.61
C PRO A 77 15.11 14.26 7.85
N GLU A 78 15.62 13.05 8.03
CA GLU A 78 16.81 12.54 7.34
C GLU A 78 16.49 11.83 6.01
N GLY A 79 15.21 11.80 5.61
CA GLY A 79 14.74 11.18 4.38
C GLY A 79 14.10 9.81 4.58
N LEU A 80 14.23 8.94 3.57
CA LEU A 80 13.63 7.60 3.55
C LEU A 80 14.25 6.71 4.65
N MET A 81 13.42 6.22 5.57
CA MET A 81 13.82 5.33 6.65
C MET A 81 13.55 3.85 6.32
N GLY A 82 12.51 3.59 5.54
CA GLY A 82 12.09 2.24 5.21
C GLY A 82 10.79 2.23 4.44
N PHE A 83 10.26 1.03 4.21
CA PHE A 83 9.09 0.85 3.37
C PHE A 83 8.35 -0.44 3.71
N LEU A 84 7.08 -0.51 3.31
CA LEU A 84 6.23 -1.67 3.46
C LEU A 84 5.51 -1.96 2.15
N GLY A 85 5.71 -3.17 1.63
CA GLY A 85 4.95 -3.70 0.50
C GLY A 85 3.63 -4.28 0.99
N ARG A 86 2.54 -3.98 0.30
CA ARG A 86 1.22 -4.56 0.52
C ARG A 86 0.70 -5.15 -0.77
N PHE A 87 -0.04 -6.25 -0.65
CA PHE A 87 -0.70 -6.90 -1.78
C PHE A 87 -2.10 -7.36 -1.40
N GLY A 88 -3.00 -7.49 -2.38
CA GLY A 88 -4.35 -7.98 -2.13
C GLY A 88 -5.35 -7.66 -3.24
N GLY A 89 -6.63 -7.63 -2.87
CA GLY A 89 -7.71 -7.20 -3.75
C GLY A 89 -7.79 -5.67 -3.90
N VAL A 90 -8.89 -5.21 -4.48
CA VAL A 90 -9.22 -3.78 -4.58
C VAL A 90 -10.30 -3.49 -3.51
N PRO A 91 -9.99 -2.84 -2.38
CA PRO A 91 -8.70 -2.27 -1.96
C PRO A 91 -7.72 -3.26 -1.29
N THR A 92 -6.43 -2.92 -1.24
CA THR A 92 -5.30 -3.72 -0.70
C THR A 92 -5.28 -3.84 0.83
N ASN A 93 -6.25 -3.25 1.53
CA ASN A 93 -6.25 -3.20 2.99
C ASN A 93 -6.35 -4.61 3.60
N VAL A 94 -5.65 -4.82 4.71
CA VAL A 94 -5.66 -6.11 5.44
C VAL A 94 -7.07 -6.47 5.91
N GLY A 95 -7.87 -5.49 6.33
CA GLY A 95 -9.28 -5.69 6.68
C GLY A 95 -10.18 -6.15 5.52
N SER A 96 -9.69 -6.05 4.28
CA SER A 96 -10.36 -6.53 3.06
C SER A 96 -9.71 -7.79 2.49
N GLY A 97 -8.89 -8.50 3.28
CA GLY A 97 -8.22 -9.74 2.89
C GLY A 97 -6.85 -9.56 2.24
N GLY A 98 -6.31 -8.33 2.24
CA GLY A 98 -4.93 -8.03 1.84
C GLY A 98 -3.88 -8.51 2.84
N GLY A 99 -2.61 -8.37 2.45
CA GLY A 99 -1.46 -8.80 3.23
C GLY A 99 -0.22 -7.96 2.95
N VAL A 100 0.92 -8.42 3.42
CA VAL A 100 2.22 -7.79 3.20
C VAL A 100 3.03 -8.54 2.17
N GLN A 101 3.81 -7.79 1.41
CA GLN A 101 4.69 -8.34 0.40
C GLN A 101 6.15 -8.15 0.83
N PRO A 102 6.95 -9.23 0.93
CA PRO A 102 8.38 -9.11 1.16
C PRO A 102 9.03 -8.27 0.07
N LEU A 103 10.18 -7.67 0.35
CA LEU A 103 10.84 -6.74 -0.58
C LEU A 103 12.30 -7.12 -0.76
N ALA A 104 12.79 -7.02 -1.99
CA ALA A 104 14.18 -7.32 -2.30
C ALA A 104 14.73 -6.34 -3.33
N VAL A 105 16.01 -6.00 -3.18
CA VAL A 105 16.73 -5.14 -4.13
C VAL A 105 17.43 -6.04 -5.16
N LEU A 106 17.03 -5.93 -6.42
CA LEU A 106 17.65 -6.61 -7.55
C LEU A 106 18.95 -5.90 -7.93
N ARG A 107 20.09 -6.48 -7.54
CA ARG A 107 21.43 -5.90 -7.77
C ARG A 107 22.11 -6.36 -9.06
N SER A 108 21.45 -7.17 -9.89
CA SER A 108 21.97 -7.57 -11.19
C SER A 108 21.55 -6.59 -12.28
N ASP A 109 22.19 -6.68 -13.45
CA ASP A 109 21.83 -5.89 -14.65
C ASP A 109 20.53 -6.36 -15.32
N MET A 110 19.86 -7.35 -14.72
CA MET A 110 18.58 -7.88 -15.19
C MET A 110 17.46 -6.85 -14.98
N THR A 111 16.49 -6.80 -15.88
CA THR A 111 15.31 -5.96 -15.67
C THR A 111 14.49 -6.49 -14.49
N VAL A 112 13.76 -5.62 -13.80
CA VAL A 112 12.82 -6.05 -12.74
C VAL A 112 11.82 -7.07 -13.27
N ARG A 113 11.31 -6.88 -14.49
CA ARG A 113 10.39 -7.80 -15.16
C ARG A 113 10.97 -9.20 -15.31
N ASP A 114 12.21 -9.30 -15.80
CA ASP A 114 12.89 -10.58 -15.96
C ASP A 114 13.17 -11.25 -14.61
N GLY A 115 13.56 -10.47 -13.60
CA GLY A 115 13.77 -10.96 -12.24
C GLY A 115 12.50 -11.54 -11.64
N VAL A 116 11.38 -10.83 -11.79
CA VAL A 116 10.07 -11.29 -11.33
C VAL A 116 9.62 -12.55 -12.05
N ARG A 117 9.75 -12.59 -13.39
CA ARG A 117 9.44 -13.78 -14.18
C ARG A 117 10.23 -14.99 -13.69
N ARG A 118 11.54 -14.85 -13.51
CA ARG A 118 12.40 -15.96 -13.06
C ARG A 118 12.04 -16.46 -11.66
N ILE A 119 11.66 -15.56 -10.73
CA ILE A 119 11.21 -15.98 -9.40
C ILE A 119 9.84 -16.67 -9.49
N ASN A 120 8.92 -16.15 -10.30
CA ASN A 120 7.62 -16.78 -10.52
C ASN A 120 7.79 -18.19 -11.09
N ASP A 121 8.59 -18.36 -12.13
CA ASP A 121 8.87 -19.66 -12.75
C ASP A 121 9.45 -20.63 -11.71
N ALA A 122 10.44 -20.20 -10.92
CA ALA A 122 11.03 -21.03 -9.87
C ALA A 122 10.01 -21.46 -8.80
N ILE A 123 9.14 -20.55 -8.35
CA ILE A 123 8.10 -20.88 -7.36
C ILE A 123 7.06 -21.83 -7.97
N LEU A 124 6.65 -21.62 -9.22
CA LEU A 124 5.68 -22.50 -9.90
C LEU A 124 6.22 -23.90 -10.17
N GLU A 125 7.53 -24.02 -10.40
CA GLU A 125 8.22 -25.31 -10.59
C GLU A 125 8.54 -26.03 -9.27
N THR A 126 8.41 -25.33 -8.12
CA THR A 126 8.67 -25.92 -6.80
C THR A 126 7.59 -26.95 -6.46
N PRO A 127 7.95 -28.13 -5.93
CA PRO A 127 6.97 -29.12 -5.49
C PRO A 127 5.97 -28.52 -4.50
N PRO A 128 4.65 -28.79 -4.63
CA PRO A 128 3.64 -28.24 -3.73
C PRO A 128 3.88 -28.55 -2.25
N GLY A 129 4.52 -29.70 -1.94
CA GLY A 129 4.90 -30.07 -0.58
C GLY A 129 5.92 -29.13 0.07
N ASP A 130 6.87 -28.60 -0.71
CA ASP A 130 7.88 -27.67 -0.19
C ASP A 130 7.28 -26.26 -0.02
N LEU A 131 6.34 -25.89 -0.91
CA LEU A 131 5.64 -24.60 -0.82
C LEU A 131 4.70 -24.53 0.38
N ILE A 132 3.98 -25.61 0.70
CA ILE A 132 3.07 -25.61 1.84
C ILE A 132 3.84 -25.48 3.17
N GLU A 133 5.00 -26.13 3.32
CA GLU A 133 5.86 -25.94 4.50
C GLU A 133 6.24 -24.46 4.68
N ALA A 134 6.58 -23.76 3.59
CA ALA A 134 6.90 -22.34 3.64
C ALA A 134 5.69 -21.48 4.03
N VAL A 135 4.49 -21.80 3.52
CA VAL A 135 3.24 -21.09 3.85
C VAL A 135 2.85 -21.31 5.31
N GLU A 136 2.98 -22.55 5.81
CA GLU A 136 2.70 -22.89 7.20
C GLU A 136 3.68 -22.22 8.15
N LEU A 137 4.98 -22.21 7.82
CA LEU A 137 6.00 -21.49 8.58
C LEU A 137 5.68 -19.99 8.65
N GLN A 138 5.28 -19.36 7.55
CA GLN A 138 4.87 -17.95 7.53
C GLN A 138 3.68 -17.69 8.45
N ARG A 139 2.67 -18.57 8.42
CA ARG A 139 1.49 -18.48 9.28
C ARG A 139 1.84 -18.63 10.76
N ASP A 140 2.67 -19.62 11.08
CA ASP A 140 3.03 -19.95 12.45
C ASP A 140 3.88 -18.83 13.07
N LEU A 141 4.84 -18.27 12.32
CA LEU A 141 5.60 -17.09 12.73
C LEU A 141 4.71 -15.85 12.89
N ALA A 142 3.72 -15.66 12.01
CA ALA A 142 2.78 -14.55 12.14
C ALA A 142 1.92 -14.67 13.41
N LEU A 143 1.55 -15.89 13.82
CA LEU A 143 0.88 -16.13 15.09
C LEU A 143 1.81 -15.91 16.29
N GLU A 144 3.01 -16.48 16.25
CA GLU A 144 4.02 -16.38 17.30
C GLU A 144 4.39 -14.93 17.62
N HIS A 145 4.59 -14.10 16.59
CA HIS A 145 4.97 -12.70 16.74
C HIS A 145 3.78 -11.74 16.81
N HIS A 146 2.55 -12.25 17.00
CA HIS A 146 1.32 -11.46 17.03
C HIS A 146 1.15 -10.53 15.81
N PHE A 147 1.66 -10.97 14.66
CA PHE A 147 1.49 -10.30 13.38
C PHE A 147 0.13 -10.69 12.77
N SER A 148 -0.93 -10.30 13.48
CA SER A 148 -2.33 -10.59 13.15
C SER A 148 -3.17 -9.31 13.14
N TYR A 149 -4.25 -9.31 12.37
CA TYR A 149 -5.17 -8.18 12.27
C TYR A 149 -6.56 -8.64 11.87
N LEU A 150 -7.59 -8.26 12.64
CA LEU A 150 -9.04 -8.52 12.47
C LEU A 150 -9.44 -9.95 12.02
N LEU A 151 -9.07 -10.35 10.82
CA LEU A 151 -9.35 -11.62 10.15
C LEU A 151 -8.35 -12.75 10.50
N GLY A 152 -7.31 -12.46 11.30
CA GLY A 152 -6.32 -13.45 11.73
C GLY A 152 -4.89 -13.08 11.34
N PRO A 153 -3.98 -14.06 11.18
CA PRO A 153 -2.61 -13.82 10.74
C PRO A 153 -2.55 -13.05 9.43
N ILE A 154 -1.70 -12.02 9.36
CA ILE A 154 -1.55 -11.23 8.15
C ILE A 154 -0.90 -12.10 7.06
N LYS A 155 -1.53 -12.17 5.88
CA LYS A 155 -1.00 -12.93 4.75
C LYS A 155 0.34 -12.34 4.29
N ILE A 156 1.27 -13.21 3.93
CA ILE A 156 2.58 -12.83 3.38
C ILE A 156 2.67 -13.38 1.95
N CYS A 157 3.07 -12.55 1.00
CA CYS A 157 3.23 -12.97 -0.38
C CYS A 157 4.47 -13.90 -0.52
N LEU A 158 4.35 -14.99 -1.28
CA LEU A 158 5.46 -15.93 -1.53
C LEU A 158 6.63 -15.28 -2.27
N ARG A 159 6.33 -14.38 -3.21
CA ARG A 159 7.34 -13.70 -4.03
C ARG A 159 7.63 -12.30 -3.46
N PRO A 160 8.91 -11.95 -3.21
CA PRO A 160 9.26 -10.58 -2.90
C PRO A 160 8.96 -9.66 -4.09
N ARG A 161 8.50 -8.45 -3.81
CA ARG A 161 8.45 -7.37 -4.79
C ARG A 161 9.86 -6.82 -4.97
N LEU A 162 10.29 -6.78 -6.22
CA LEU A 162 11.65 -6.42 -6.60
C LEU A 162 11.75 -4.93 -6.89
N LEU A 163 12.82 -4.32 -6.40
CA LEU A 163 13.20 -2.94 -6.70
C LEU A 163 14.63 -2.92 -7.26
N SER A 164 14.91 -2.03 -8.21
CA SER A 164 16.29 -1.76 -8.63
C SER A 164 16.94 -0.71 -7.70
N PRO A 165 18.29 -0.62 -7.65
CA PRO A 165 18.98 0.47 -6.96
C PRO A 165 18.54 1.86 -7.42
N ALA A 166 18.34 2.06 -8.72
CA ALA A 166 17.86 3.33 -9.26
C ALA A 166 16.43 3.68 -8.78
N GLN A 167 15.56 2.68 -8.62
CA GLN A 167 14.24 2.88 -8.03
C GLN A 167 14.33 3.21 -6.54
N MET A 168 15.29 2.63 -5.82
CA MET A 168 15.56 2.99 -4.43
C MET A 168 16.01 4.45 -4.30
N ASP A 169 16.88 4.93 -5.18
CA ASP A 169 17.30 6.33 -5.21
C ASP A 169 16.13 7.27 -5.53
N ALA A 170 15.28 6.87 -6.48
CA ALA A 170 14.07 7.62 -6.82
C ALA A 170 13.08 7.72 -5.66
N LEU A 171 12.90 6.63 -4.90
CA LEU A 171 12.09 6.63 -3.67
C LEU A 171 12.69 7.55 -2.59
N GLY A 172 14.03 7.58 -2.48
CA GLY A 172 14.73 8.53 -1.62
C GLY A 172 14.42 9.98 -1.96
N ASN A 173 14.52 10.34 -3.24
CA ASN A 173 14.20 11.68 -3.73
C ASN A 173 12.72 12.04 -3.53
N TYR A 174 11.82 11.08 -3.80
CA TYR A 174 10.39 11.24 -3.56
C TYR A 174 10.10 11.56 -2.07
N CYS A 175 10.69 10.80 -1.15
CA CYS A 175 10.47 11.01 0.29
C CYS A 175 11.06 12.34 0.76
N ALA A 176 12.22 12.74 0.25
CA ALA A 176 12.82 14.04 0.56
C ALA A 176 11.93 15.20 0.10
N ALA A 177 11.36 15.11 -1.12
CA ALA A 177 10.44 16.10 -1.63
C ALA A 177 9.15 16.16 -0.78
N LEU A 178 8.56 15.01 -0.46
CA LEU A 178 7.34 14.96 0.36
C LEU A 178 7.56 15.55 1.75
N TRP A 179 8.72 15.30 2.36
CA TRP A 179 9.08 15.90 3.65
C TRP A 179 9.11 17.43 3.57
N LEU A 180 9.72 17.98 2.51
CA LEU A 180 9.75 19.44 2.29
C LEU A 180 8.35 20.02 2.09
N ASP A 181 7.47 19.29 1.38
CA ASP A 181 6.07 19.68 1.23
C ASP A 181 5.33 19.69 2.57
N CYS A 182 5.55 18.71 3.45
CA CYS A 182 4.99 18.71 4.81
C CYS A 182 5.41 19.96 5.60
N LEU A 183 6.70 20.34 5.54
CA LEU A 183 7.20 21.55 6.22
C LEU A 183 6.60 22.84 5.64
N LYS A 184 6.33 22.87 4.33
CA LYS A 184 5.68 24.00 3.68
C LYS A 184 4.21 24.09 4.09
N LEU A 185 3.49 22.97 4.06
CA LEU A 185 2.09 22.90 4.46
C LEU A 185 1.89 23.27 5.93
N GLU A 186 2.79 22.84 6.80
CA GLU A 186 2.78 23.25 8.22
C GLU A 186 2.88 24.77 8.39
N LYS A 187 3.81 25.43 7.68
CA LYS A 187 3.96 26.89 7.75
C LYS A 187 2.70 27.61 7.27
N MET A 188 2.11 27.14 6.17
CA MET A 188 0.87 27.69 5.63
C MET A 188 -0.30 27.48 6.61
N TRP A 189 -0.36 26.32 7.26
CA TRP A 189 -1.37 26.03 8.29
C TRP A 189 -1.24 26.96 9.50
N ILE A 190 -0.03 27.13 10.05
CA ILE A 190 0.23 28.05 11.17
C ILE A 190 -0.11 29.50 10.80
N ALA A 191 0.14 29.91 9.55
CA ALA A 191 -0.21 31.23 9.03
C ALA A 191 -1.72 31.40 8.77
N GLY A 192 -2.53 30.34 8.90
CA GLY A 192 -3.97 30.35 8.64
C GLY A 192 -4.36 30.29 7.16
N GLU A 193 -3.40 30.09 6.26
CA GLU A 193 -3.62 30.04 4.81
C GLU A 193 -4.43 28.79 4.38
N LEU A 194 -4.41 27.74 5.21
CA LEU A 194 -5.11 26.48 4.94
C LEU A 194 -6.46 26.36 5.68
N ASN A 195 -6.90 27.38 6.43
CA ASN A 195 -8.14 27.32 7.24
C ASN A 195 -9.41 27.07 6.40
N GLY A 196 -9.41 27.44 5.12
CA GLY A 196 -10.53 27.20 4.21
C GLY A 196 -10.55 25.78 3.62
N VAL A 197 -9.51 25.00 3.83
CA VAL A 197 -9.32 23.65 3.24
C VAL A 197 -9.24 22.59 4.33
N ILE A 198 -8.56 22.91 5.43
CA ILE A 198 -8.33 21.99 6.55
C ILE A 198 -9.43 22.18 7.59
N GLN A 199 -10.22 21.14 7.81
CA GLN A 199 -11.09 21.00 8.97
C GLN A 199 -10.42 20.00 9.92
N ILE A 200 -10.04 20.46 11.11
CA ILE A 200 -9.46 19.62 12.17
C ILE A 200 -10.33 19.83 13.41
N GLU A 201 -10.76 18.74 14.04
CA GLU A 201 -11.55 18.81 15.27
C GLU A 201 -10.69 19.34 16.42
N GLU A 202 -11.29 19.95 17.45
CA GLU A 202 -10.50 20.59 18.52
C GLU A 202 -9.52 19.61 19.21
N ASP A 203 -9.92 18.35 19.40
CA ASP A 203 -9.06 17.32 20.00
C ASP A 203 -7.87 16.96 19.09
N GLU A 204 -8.10 16.83 17.78
CA GLU A 204 -7.04 16.60 16.78
C GLU A 204 -6.12 17.82 16.66
N LEU A 205 -6.68 19.03 16.80
CA LEU A 205 -5.97 20.29 16.75
C LEU A 205 -5.04 20.44 17.96
N GLN A 206 -5.49 20.02 19.14
CA GLN A 206 -4.65 19.95 20.33
C GLN A 206 -3.47 19.02 20.10
N ILE A 207 -3.69 17.82 19.57
CA ILE A 207 -2.62 16.87 19.24
C ILE A 207 -1.65 17.47 18.20
N ALA A 208 -2.18 18.04 17.12
CA ALA A 208 -1.35 18.66 16.08
C ALA A 208 -0.50 19.82 16.62
N ARG A 209 -0.99 20.56 17.62
CA ARG A 209 -0.25 21.64 18.30
C ARG A 209 0.74 21.15 19.35
N MET A 210 0.62 19.92 19.85
CA MET A 210 1.55 19.36 20.83
C MET A 210 2.97 19.19 20.26
N GLN A 211 3.10 19.11 18.93
CA GLN A 211 4.39 18.99 18.28
C GLN A 211 4.39 19.71 16.93
N PRO A 212 4.57 21.04 16.89
CA PRO A 212 4.95 21.68 15.63
C PRO A 212 6.28 21.07 15.20
N TRP A 213 6.27 20.43 14.04
CA TRP A 213 7.36 19.64 13.56
C TRP A 213 8.53 20.56 13.28
N GLY A 214 8.39 21.59 12.44
CA GLY A 214 9.48 22.53 12.17
C GLY A 214 10.78 21.86 11.73
N GLY A 215 10.69 20.62 11.22
CA GLY A 215 11.84 19.75 10.92
C GLY A 215 12.30 18.82 12.06
N SER A 216 11.61 18.80 13.20
CA SER A 216 11.88 17.90 14.33
C SER A 216 11.58 16.44 14.00
N ALA A 217 12.05 15.55 14.88
CA ALA A 217 11.95 14.12 14.69
C ALA A 217 10.49 13.67 14.54
N ALA A 218 10.18 13.17 13.35
CA ALA A 218 8.89 12.63 12.96
C ALA A 218 9.08 11.37 12.13
N ILE A 219 8.05 10.53 12.11
CA ILE A 219 7.91 9.47 11.11
C ILE A 219 6.58 9.71 10.40
N ILE A 220 6.66 9.95 9.09
CA ILE A 220 5.50 10.09 8.21
C ILE A 220 5.43 8.84 7.33
N ALA A 221 4.23 8.29 7.21
CA ALA A 221 3.93 7.23 6.27
C ALA A 221 3.21 7.79 5.05
N SER A 222 3.75 7.56 3.86
CA SER A 222 3.09 7.89 2.59
C SER A 222 2.71 6.61 1.85
N ASP A 223 1.42 6.48 1.56
CA ASP A 223 0.85 5.37 0.80
C ASP A 223 0.77 5.75 -0.68
N GLY A 224 1.23 4.85 -1.56
CA GLY A 224 1.18 5.13 -2.99
C GLY A 224 1.11 3.88 -3.86
N LEU A 225 0.63 4.09 -5.09
CA LEU A 225 0.57 3.08 -6.13
C LEU A 225 1.80 3.22 -7.02
N PHE A 226 2.83 2.42 -6.73
CA PHE A 226 4.10 2.45 -7.44
C PHE A 226 4.17 1.28 -8.40
N SER A 227 4.58 1.52 -9.65
CA SER A 227 5.01 0.47 -10.56
C SER A 227 6.53 0.38 -10.54
N PHE A 228 7.05 -0.79 -10.19
CA PHE A 228 8.48 -1.08 -10.28
C PHE A 228 8.85 -1.83 -11.57
N GLY A 229 7.93 -1.90 -12.54
CA GLY A 229 8.19 -2.48 -13.87
C GLY A 229 7.82 -3.95 -14.03
N ALA A 230 7.16 -4.55 -13.02
CA ALA A 230 6.65 -5.92 -13.05
C ALA A 230 5.14 -6.01 -13.32
N ASN A 231 4.52 -4.92 -13.77
CA ASN A 231 3.10 -4.90 -14.05
C ASN A 231 2.73 -5.76 -15.27
N PRO A 232 1.52 -6.36 -15.29
CA PRO A 232 1.00 -7.10 -16.44
C PRO A 232 0.98 -6.24 -17.72
N GLU A 233 1.07 -6.90 -18.87
CA GLU A 233 0.95 -6.26 -20.20
C GLU A 233 -0.50 -5.84 -20.51
#